data_AF-A0A1A9API7-F1
#
_entry.id   AF-A0A1A9API7-F1
#
_cell.length_a   1.000
_cell.length_b   1.000
_cell.length_c   1.000
_cell.angle_alpha   90.00
_cell.angle_beta   90.00
_cell.angle_gamma   90.00
#
_symmetry.space_group_name_H-M   'P 1'
#
loop_
_entity.id
_entity.type
_entity.pdbx_description
1 polymer ?
#
loop_
_entity_poly.entity_id
_entity_poly.type
_entity_poly.pdbx_seq_one_letter_code
_entity_poly.pdbx_strand_id
1 'polypeptide(L)'
;MNRKSYNLGESPSLKFNNELKNIIKHCRFCQTCDEEQYFIGNYGIKVLCYYFVNNLEKTYQKIENNEKLKDKRCNDFIYWWYDNLYYTYEKGYSPDFADIINQFKKIWKNITQSYGVPADKLCKNPFEPLLSLDSCKNMKKVSDYCENYEFIKKELEETSANCAGYYYYLTQSEELYNETVSKCKTDGKKYCLNFDQCHTYDPKILLNNYKCKLIERTENEDAELAQKAEHLIMCPLDYDCVPDYISKMSITFSDYRFISLMALSLWAIILSCFFLYKFTPFGSFLNNILNRKNSFKKNIHEEEFLETLDSDIEDSPINFNNREYRITYNHD
;
A
#
# COMPACT_ATOMS: atom_id res chain seq x y z
N MET A 1 -1.62 -0.56 -9.58
CA MET A 1 -2.82 0.20 -9.15
C MET A 1 -3.82 -0.79 -8.57
N ASN A 2 -4.19 -0.62 -7.31
CA ASN A 2 -5.16 -1.51 -6.66
C ASN A 2 -6.54 -1.27 -7.32
N ARG A 3 -7.03 -2.23 -8.11
CA ARG A 3 -8.32 -2.10 -8.84
C ARG A 3 -9.54 -2.04 -7.91
N LYS A 4 -9.34 -2.31 -6.62
CA LYS A 4 -10.37 -2.37 -5.58
C LYS A 4 -10.41 -1.07 -4.78
N SER A 5 -10.99 -0.02 -5.37
CA SER A 5 -11.30 1.23 -4.65
C SER A 5 -12.80 1.42 -4.56
N TYR A 6 -13.34 1.61 -3.35
CA TYR A 6 -14.74 1.98 -3.18
C TYR A 6 -15.00 3.37 -3.77
N ASN A 7 -16.13 3.55 -4.44
CA ASN A 7 -16.56 4.86 -4.95
C ASN A 7 -17.71 5.38 -4.09
N LEU A 8 -17.33 6.14 -3.06
CA LEU A 8 -18.25 6.93 -2.25
C LEU A 8 -18.12 8.43 -2.56
N GLY A 9 -17.58 8.79 -3.74
CA GLY A 9 -17.27 10.18 -4.12
C GLY A 9 -18.45 11.13 -3.90
N GLU A 10 -19.66 10.63 -4.18
CA GLU A 10 -20.90 11.38 -4.05
C GLU A 10 -21.61 11.23 -2.70
N SER A 11 -21.08 10.42 -1.77
CA SER A 11 -21.77 10.14 -0.50
C SER A 11 -21.87 11.40 0.37
N PRO A 12 -23.01 11.62 1.05
CA PRO A 12 -23.20 12.80 1.90
C PRO A 12 -22.14 12.95 3.00
N SER A 13 -21.73 11.83 3.61
CA SER A 13 -20.67 11.78 4.62
C SER A 13 -19.34 12.30 4.08
N LEU A 14 -18.93 11.81 2.90
CA LEU A 14 -17.66 12.21 2.28
C LEU A 14 -17.69 13.67 1.84
N LYS A 15 -18.80 14.11 1.23
CA LYS A 15 -19.02 15.50 0.84
C LYS A 15 -18.85 16.45 2.04
N PHE A 16 -19.51 16.16 3.16
CA PHE A 16 -19.39 16.99 4.36
C PHE A 16 -17.96 16.99 4.94
N ASN A 17 -17.30 15.83 5.00
CA ASN A 17 -15.91 15.74 5.47
C ASN A 17 -14.94 16.58 4.61
N ASN A 18 -15.16 16.61 3.29
CA ASN A 18 -14.37 17.44 2.38
C ASN A 18 -14.67 18.93 2.58
N GLU A 19 -15.94 19.30 2.81
CA GLU A 19 -16.31 20.68 3.12
C GLU A 19 -15.62 21.22 4.38
N LEU A 20 -15.41 20.39 5.40
CA LEU A 20 -14.66 20.77 6.62
C LEU A 20 -13.18 21.09 6.34
N LYS A 21 -12.62 20.60 5.23
CA LYS A 21 -11.23 20.83 4.80
C LYS A 21 -11.07 22.01 3.84
N ASN A 22 -12.18 22.57 3.35
CA ASN A 22 -12.15 23.67 2.39
C ASN A 22 -11.52 24.94 2.98
N ILE A 23 -10.75 25.63 2.14
CA ILE A 23 -10.17 26.95 2.43
C ILE A 23 -11.28 27.94 2.82
N ILE A 24 -10.99 28.75 3.84
CA ILE A 24 -11.88 29.80 4.33
C ILE A 24 -11.93 30.93 3.30
N LYS A 25 -13.10 31.18 2.71
CA LYS A 25 -13.34 32.33 1.80
C LYS A 25 -13.95 33.52 2.53
N HIS A 26 -14.96 33.24 3.35
CA HIS A 26 -15.66 34.19 4.20
C HIS A 26 -15.85 33.55 5.57
N CYS A 27 -15.71 34.33 6.63
CA CYS A 27 -15.82 33.82 7.99
C CYS A 27 -16.51 34.83 8.89
N ARG A 28 -17.76 34.54 9.26
CA ARG A 28 -18.58 35.45 10.08
C ARG A 28 -18.05 35.60 11.50
N PHE A 29 -17.48 34.53 12.04
CA PHE A 29 -17.12 34.44 13.46
C PHE A 29 -15.62 34.60 13.75
N CYS A 30 -14.78 34.81 12.73
CA CYS A 30 -13.32 34.81 12.89
C CYS A 30 -12.80 35.89 13.84
N GLN A 31 -13.50 37.02 13.98
CA GLN A 31 -13.14 38.08 14.93
C GLN A 31 -13.05 37.55 16.38
N THR A 32 -13.87 36.56 16.75
CA THR A 32 -13.82 35.97 18.10
C THR A 32 -12.47 35.30 18.39
N CYS A 33 -11.80 34.77 17.37
CA CYS A 33 -10.45 34.20 17.48
C CYS A 33 -9.36 35.28 17.59
N ASP A 34 -9.60 36.48 17.06
CA ASP A 34 -8.66 37.60 17.14
C ASP A 34 -8.65 38.25 18.53
N GLU A 35 -9.80 38.24 19.19
CA GLU A 35 -10.00 38.83 20.52
C GLU A 35 -9.52 37.94 21.67
N GLU A 36 -9.32 36.63 21.42
CA GLU A 36 -8.89 35.68 22.46
C GLU A 36 -7.37 35.74 22.67
N GLN A 37 -6.99 36.25 23.85
CA GLN A 37 -5.60 36.50 24.20
C GLN A 37 -4.72 35.25 24.18
N TYR A 38 -5.28 34.07 24.50
CA TYR A 38 -4.52 32.82 24.48
C TYR A 38 -3.96 32.47 23.09
N PHE A 39 -4.64 32.93 22.02
CA PHE A 39 -4.19 32.67 20.64
C PHE A 39 -3.14 33.68 20.16
N ILE A 40 -2.87 34.74 20.92
CA ILE A 40 -1.79 35.70 20.63
C ILE A 40 -0.46 34.98 20.83
N GLY A 41 0.35 34.89 19.75
CA GLY A 41 1.63 34.17 19.74
C GLY A 41 1.51 32.66 19.47
N ASN A 42 0.32 32.06 19.61
CA ASN A 42 0.06 30.66 19.24
C ASN A 42 -0.54 30.56 17.83
N TYR A 43 0.26 30.89 16.81
CA TYR A 43 -0.21 30.98 15.42
C TYR A 43 -0.92 29.73 14.92
N GLY A 44 -0.41 28.53 15.23
CA GLY A 44 -1.06 27.28 14.83
C GLY A 44 -2.45 27.10 15.43
N ILE A 45 -2.61 27.36 16.73
CA ILE A 45 -3.91 27.29 17.40
C ILE A 45 -4.84 28.39 16.91
N LYS A 46 -4.31 29.59 16.60
CA LYS A 46 -5.09 30.68 16.00
C LYS A 46 -5.64 30.29 14.63
N VAL A 47 -4.82 29.69 13.77
CA VAL A 47 -5.27 29.15 12.47
C VAL A 47 -6.33 28.08 12.66
N LEU A 48 -6.13 27.14 13.61
CA LEU A 48 -7.14 26.15 13.96
C LEU A 48 -8.45 26.80 14.44
N CYS A 49 -8.38 27.90 15.20
CA CYS A 49 -9.56 28.65 15.64
C CYS A 49 -10.36 29.19 14.45
N TYR A 50 -9.70 29.79 13.45
CA TYR A 50 -10.40 30.27 12.25
C TYR A 50 -11.14 29.15 11.52
N TYR A 51 -10.49 27.99 11.35
CA TYR A 51 -11.16 26.84 10.75
C TYR A 51 -12.29 26.29 11.64
N PHE A 52 -12.09 26.25 12.96
CA PHE A 52 -13.12 25.82 13.92
C PHE A 52 -14.38 26.68 13.80
N VAL A 53 -14.27 28.00 13.86
CA VAL A 53 -15.46 28.88 13.84
C VAL A 53 -16.15 28.88 12.46
N ASN A 54 -15.37 28.79 11.38
CA ASN A 54 -15.90 28.64 10.01
C ASN A 54 -16.61 27.29 9.82
N ASN A 55 -16.04 26.20 10.33
CA ASN A 55 -16.63 24.87 10.22
C ASN A 55 -17.84 24.70 11.15
N LEU A 56 -17.85 25.40 12.29
CA LEU A 56 -19.03 25.48 13.16
C LEU A 56 -20.21 26.15 12.43
N GLU A 57 -19.97 27.23 11.68
CA GLU A 57 -20.98 27.87 10.83
C GLU A 57 -21.49 26.94 9.71
N LYS A 58 -20.59 26.25 8.99
CA LYS A 58 -20.99 25.24 7.98
C LYS A 58 -21.84 24.14 8.59
N THR A 59 -21.45 23.64 9.77
CA THR A 59 -22.16 22.60 10.51
C THR A 59 -23.57 23.06 10.86
N TYR A 60 -23.70 24.28 11.40
CA TYR A 60 -24.99 24.92 11.67
C TYR A 60 -25.89 24.96 10.42
N GLN A 61 -25.37 25.42 9.27
CA GLN A 61 -26.14 25.49 8.03
C GLN A 61 -26.61 24.10 7.55
N LYS A 62 -25.79 23.06 7.71
CA LYS A 62 -26.19 21.68 7.37
C LYS A 62 -27.25 21.14 8.31
N ILE A 63 -27.21 21.49 9.59
CA ILE A 63 -28.20 21.09 10.59
C ILE A 63 -29.55 21.73 10.28
N GLU A 64 -29.59 23.01 9.90
CA GLU A 64 -30.85 23.69 9.51
C GLU A 64 -31.52 23.03 8.30
N ASN A 65 -30.73 22.49 7.37
CA ASN A 65 -31.26 21.79 6.20
C ASN A 65 -31.77 20.37 6.51
N ASN A 66 -31.25 19.72 7.56
CA ASN A 66 -31.66 18.38 7.96
C ASN A 66 -31.38 18.10 9.44
N GLU A 67 -32.37 18.38 10.30
CA GLU A 67 -32.25 18.25 11.75
C GLU A 67 -31.98 16.80 12.20
N LYS A 68 -32.41 15.79 11.43
CA LYS A 68 -32.15 14.37 11.75
C LYS A 68 -30.66 14.02 11.75
N LEU A 69 -29.83 14.81 11.05
CA LEU A 69 -28.39 14.60 10.98
C LEU A 69 -27.62 15.42 12.01
N LYS A 70 -28.30 16.13 12.92
CA LYS A 70 -27.70 17.03 13.91
C LYS A 70 -26.55 16.39 14.68
N ASP A 71 -26.83 15.29 15.37
CA ASP A 71 -25.84 14.61 16.21
C ASP A 71 -24.64 14.15 15.38
N LYS A 72 -24.90 13.66 14.15
CA LYS A 72 -23.86 13.26 13.22
C LYS A 72 -22.97 14.43 12.80
N ARG A 73 -23.57 15.52 12.29
CA ARG A 73 -22.81 16.68 11.79
C ARG A 73 -21.96 17.29 12.89
N CYS A 74 -22.48 17.31 14.11
CA CYS A 74 -21.71 17.71 15.28
C CYS A 74 -20.55 16.75 15.56
N ASN A 75 -20.80 15.44 15.61
CA ASN A 75 -19.73 14.46 15.83
C ASN A 75 -18.62 14.54 14.76
N ASP A 76 -18.99 14.70 13.49
CA ASP A 76 -18.04 14.87 12.37
C ASP A 76 -17.16 16.12 12.56
N PHE A 77 -17.77 17.23 12.95
CA PHE A 77 -17.07 18.48 13.24
C PHE A 77 -16.10 18.35 14.42
N ILE A 78 -16.53 17.73 15.53
CA ILE A 78 -15.69 17.53 16.71
C ILE A 78 -14.53 16.59 16.44
N TYR A 79 -14.79 15.48 15.75
CA TYR A 79 -13.73 14.59 15.32
C TYR A 79 -12.72 15.34 14.44
N TRP A 80 -13.18 16.09 13.43
CA TRP A 80 -12.29 16.87 12.56
C TRP A 80 -11.43 17.86 13.37
N TRP A 81 -12.01 18.59 14.32
CA TRP A 81 -11.25 19.54 15.14
C TRP A 81 -10.18 18.83 15.98
N TYR A 82 -10.55 17.73 16.64
CA TYR A 82 -9.64 17.00 17.51
C TYR A 82 -8.53 16.30 16.70
N ASP A 83 -8.86 15.72 15.56
CA ASP A 83 -7.92 15.11 14.62
C ASP A 83 -6.89 16.14 14.12
N ASN A 84 -7.33 17.35 13.75
CA ASN A 84 -6.41 18.43 13.35
C ASN A 84 -5.54 18.91 14.51
N LEU A 85 -6.12 19.09 15.70
CA LEU A 85 -5.36 19.49 16.88
C LEU A 85 -4.25 18.48 17.22
N TYR A 86 -4.56 17.19 17.12
CA TYR A 86 -3.61 16.11 17.40
C TYR A 86 -2.55 15.95 16.31
N TYR A 87 -2.95 15.81 15.04
CA TYR A 87 -2.02 15.44 13.96
C TYR A 87 -1.32 16.62 13.29
N THR A 88 -1.94 17.80 13.23
CA THR A 88 -1.35 18.96 12.53
C THR A 88 -0.49 19.80 13.46
N TYR A 89 -0.85 19.87 14.74
CA TYR A 89 -0.19 20.74 15.71
C TYR A 89 0.53 19.97 16.82
N GLU A 90 0.57 18.64 16.75
CA GLU A 90 1.21 17.74 17.71
C GLU A 90 0.76 17.98 19.17
N LYS A 91 -0.47 18.48 19.37
CA LYS A 91 -1.04 18.72 20.69
C LYS A 91 -1.85 17.50 21.14
N GLY A 92 -1.13 16.52 21.70
CA GLY A 92 -1.72 15.36 22.38
C GLY A 92 -2.27 15.67 23.78
N TYR A 93 -2.92 14.67 24.39
CA TYR A 93 -3.42 14.74 25.77
C TYR A 93 -2.28 15.13 26.72
N SER A 94 -2.29 16.38 27.16
CA SER A 94 -1.32 17.04 28.03
C SER A 94 -2.09 18.04 28.91
N PRO A 95 -1.52 18.58 30.00
CA PRO A 95 -2.17 19.65 30.76
C PRO A 95 -2.63 20.81 29.85
N ASP A 96 -1.82 21.14 28.84
CA ASP A 96 -2.14 22.14 27.81
C ASP A 96 -3.41 21.83 27.02
N PHE A 97 -3.79 20.55 26.87
CA PHE A 97 -4.96 20.14 26.10
C PHE A 97 -6.27 20.60 26.75
N ALA A 98 -6.37 20.51 28.09
CA ALA A 98 -7.54 20.98 28.82
C ALA A 98 -7.68 22.51 28.70
N ASP A 99 -6.56 23.24 28.75
CA ASP A 99 -6.54 24.69 28.56
C ASP A 99 -6.97 25.07 27.16
N ILE A 100 -6.47 24.38 26.12
CA ILE A 100 -6.90 24.58 24.72
C ILE A 100 -8.41 24.37 24.61
N ILE A 101 -8.96 23.25 25.10
CA ILE A 101 -10.41 23.00 25.07
C ILE A 101 -11.18 24.14 25.74
N ASN A 102 -10.70 24.61 26.90
CA ASN A 102 -11.35 25.70 27.61
C ASN A 102 -11.37 27.00 26.79
N GLN A 103 -10.32 27.31 26.03
CA GLN A 103 -10.36 28.46 25.11
C GLN A 103 -11.37 28.26 23.99
N PHE A 104 -11.42 27.08 23.36
CA PHE A 104 -12.42 26.81 22.33
C PHE A 104 -13.85 26.82 22.87
N LYS A 105 -14.07 26.39 24.13
CA LYS A 105 -15.35 26.57 24.85
C LYS A 105 -15.71 28.04 25.02
N LYS A 106 -14.75 28.90 25.37
CA LYS A 106 -14.98 30.36 25.45
C LYS A 106 -15.34 30.95 24.09
N ILE A 107 -14.62 30.61 23.03
CA ILE A 107 -14.94 31.04 21.65
C ILE A 107 -16.37 30.65 21.28
N TRP A 108 -16.73 29.39 21.48
CA TRP A 108 -18.09 28.91 21.21
C TRP A 108 -19.15 29.69 22.02
N LYS A 109 -18.89 29.94 23.31
CA LYS A 109 -19.77 30.73 24.16
C LYS A 109 -19.90 32.18 23.65
N ASN A 110 -18.80 32.82 23.26
CA ASN A 110 -18.81 34.17 22.71
C ASN A 110 -19.63 34.25 21.42
N ILE A 111 -19.57 33.23 20.55
CA ILE A 111 -20.40 33.14 19.34
C ILE A 111 -21.89 33.07 19.72
N THR A 112 -22.28 32.14 20.59
CA THR A 112 -23.69 31.98 21.00
C THR A 112 -24.26 33.25 21.66
N GLN A 113 -23.45 33.96 22.45
CA GLN A 113 -23.88 35.17 23.16
C GLN A 113 -23.88 36.41 22.27
N SER A 114 -22.81 36.65 21.52
CA SER A 114 -22.61 37.91 20.80
C SER A 114 -23.33 37.94 19.45
N TYR A 115 -23.51 36.78 18.82
CA TYR A 115 -24.18 36.67 17.51
C TYR A 115 -25.63 36.16 17.62
N GLY A 116 -26.10 35.87 18.83
CA GLY A 116 -27.48 35.43 19.10
C GLY A 116 -27.83 34.08 18.47
N VAL A 117 -26.84 33.24 18.16
CA VAL A 117 -27.08 31.94 17.53
C VAL A 117 -27.45 30.90 18.60
N PRO A 118 -28.58 30.18 18.47
CA PRO A 118 -28.99 29.18 19.44
C PRO A 118 -27.94 28.09 19.65
N ALA A 119 -27.61 27.82 20.92
CA ALA A 119 -26.58 26.85 21.30
C ALA A 119 -26.90 25.43 20.83
N ASP A 120 -28.18 25.07 20.77
CA ASP A 120 -28.64 23.78 20.29
C ASP A 120 -28.35 23.58 18.80
N LYS A 121 -28.36 24.65 18.00
CA LYS A 121 -28.02 24.59 16.56
C LYS A 121 -26.51 24.62 16.30
N LEU A 122 -25.70 25.03 17.28
CA LEU A 122 -24.23 25.04 17.22
C LEU A 122 -23.61 23.88 18.01
N CYS A 123 -24.14 22.67 17.85
CA CYS A 123 -23.61 21.48 18.51
C CYS A 123 -23.49 21.63 20.03
N LYS A 124 -24.66 21.83 20.69
CA LYS A 124 -24.84 22.05 22.13
C LYS A 124 -23.63 21.60 22.96
N ASN A 125 -22.81 22.58 23.35
CA ASN A 125 -21.52 22.39 24.00
C ASN A 125 -20.65 21.34 23.28
N PRO A 126 -19.89 21.75 22.25
CA PRO A 126 -19.19 20.83 21.34
C PRO A 126 -18.23 19.84 22.03
N PHE A 127 -17.86 20.10 23.28
CA PHE A 127 -16.89 19.33 24.04
C PHE A 127 -17.49 18.63 25.27
N GLU A 128 -18.83 18.48 25.36
CA GLU A 128 -19.49 17.78 26.48
C GLU A 128 -20.42 16.64 26.02
N PRO A 129 -20.15 15.39 26.43
CA PRO A 129 -18.99 14.95 27.23
C PRO A 129 -17.68 15.04 26.42
N LEU A 130 -16.57 15.28 27.11
CA LEU A 130 -15.25 15.21 26.46
C LEU A 130 -14.91 13.74 26.21
N LEU A 131 -14.89 13.34 24.94
CA LEU A 131 -14.57 11.98 24.52
C LEU A 131 -13.09 11.88 24.13
N SER A 132 -12.52 10.67 24.19
CA SER A 132 -11.19 10.41 23.63
C SER A 132 -11.22 10.51 22.09
N LEU A 133 -10.09 10.82 21.47
CA LEU A 133 -9.97 10.89 20.00
C LEU A 133 -10.44 9.59 19.34
N ASP A 134 -10.06 8.43 19.88
CA ASP A 134 -10.53 7.12 19.39
C ASP A 134 -12.04 6.95 19.49
N SER A 135 -12.65 7.50 20.55
CA SER A 135 -14.10 7.43 20.71
C SER A 135 -14.82 8.30 19.68
N CYS A 136 -14.33 9.52 19.43
CA CYS A 136 -14.82 10.37 18.34
C CYS A 136 -14.65 9.68 16.97
N LYS A 137 -13.50 9.06 16.74
CA LYS A 137 -13.20 8.32 15.50
C LYS A 137 -14.16 7.16 15.27
N ASN A 138 -14.42 6.35 16.30
CA ASN A 138 -15.34 5.22 16.18
C ASN A 138 -16.80 5.68 16.02
N MET A 139 -17.22 6.71 16.75
CA MET A 139 -18.55 7.31 16.59
C MET A 139 -18.75 7.88 15.19
N LYS A 140 -17.70 8.48 14.62
CA LYS A 140 -17.68 8.90 13.23
C LYS A 140 -17.82 7.73 12.27
N LYS A 141 -17.00 6.68 12.40
CA LYS A 141 -17.09 5.49 11.52
C LYS A 141 -18.49 4.87 11.51
N VAL A 142 -19.11 4.72 12.69
CA VAL A 142 -20.47 4.17 12.83
C VAL A 142 -21.50 5.09 12.16
N SER A 143 -21.45 6.38 12.41
CA SER A 143 -22.41 7.33 11.82
C SER A 143 -22.20 7.58 10.32
N ASP A 144 -20.96 7.47 9.81
CA ASP A 144 -20.64 7.40 8.38
C ASP A 144 -21.24 6.16 7.75
N TYR A 145 -21.14 5.01 8.42
CA TYR A 145 -21.80 3.80 7.98
C TYR A 145 -23.31 3.97 7.82
N CYS A 146 -23.98 4.45 8.87
CA CYS A 146 -25.43 4.66 8.87
C CYS A 146 -25.91 5.56 7.73
N GLU A 147 -25.25 6.71 7.52
CA GLU A 147 -25.62 7.66 6.46
C GLU A 147 -25.30 7.11 5.07
N ASN A 148 -24.15 6.46 4.90
CA ASN A 148 -23.75 5.89 3.62
C ASN A 148 -24.65 4.71 3.23
N TYR A 149 -25.09 3.87 4.17
CA TYR A 149 -26.01 2.77 3.87
C TYR A 149 -27.33 3.28 3.28
N GLU A 150 -27.94 4.29 3.89
CA GLU A 150 -29.18 4.89 3.38
C GLU A 150 -28.97 5.55 2.01
N PHE A 151 -27.83 6.22 1.82
CA PHE A 151 -27.46 6.76 0.52
C PHE A 151 -27.37 5.65 -0.54
N ILE A 152 -26.58 4.60 -0.29
CA ILE A 152 -26.39 3.48 -1.21
C ILE A 152 -27.71 2.78 -1.51
N LYS A 153 -28.53 2.54 -0.48
CA LYS A 153 -29.85 1.94 -0.62
C LYS A 153 -30.70 2.72 -1.63
N LYS A 154 -30.74 4.05 -1.50
CA LYS A 154 -31.47 4.93 -2.42
C LYS A 154 -30.87 4.90 -3.83
N GLU A 155 -29.55 4.99 -3.97
CA GLU A 155 -28.88 4.94 -5.28
C GLU A 155 -29.19 3.62 -6.00
N LEU A 156 -29.19 2.50 -5.28
CA LEU A 156 -29.50 1.17 -5.84
C LEU A 156 -30.95 1.02 -6.31
N GLU A 157 -31.87 1.92 -5.96
CA GLU A 157 -33.24 1.95 -6.51
C GLU A 157 -33.26 2.44 -7.97
N GLU A 158 -32.31 3.27 -8.39
CA GLU A 158 -32.27 3.83 -9.75
C GLU A 158 -31.93 2.77 -10.80
N THR A 159 -32.68 2.69 -11.90
CA THR A 159 -32.50 1.63 -12.92
C THR A 159 -31.08 1.57 -13.48
N SER A 160 -30.42 2.72 -13.66
CA SER A 160 -29.06 2.85 -14.20
C SER A 160 -27.95 2.68 -13.16
N ALA A 161 -28.27 2.46 -11.89
CA ALA A 161 -27.27 2.41 -10.82
C ALA A 161 -26.28 1.26 -11.02
N ASN A 162 -25.01 1.55 -10.77
CA ASN A 162 -23.93 0.57 -10.77
C ASN A 162 -23.49 0.28 -9.32
N CYS A 163 -23.49 -0.99 -8.93
CA CYS A 163 -23.06 -1.38 -7.57
C CYS A 163 -21.53 -1.52 -7.43
N ALA A 164 -20.73 -1.45 -8.49
CA ALA A 164 -19.28 -1.72 -8.43
C ALA A 164 -18.56 -0.95 -7.30
N GLY A 165 -18.85 0.35 -7.18
CA GLY A 165 -18.27 1.19 -6.12
C GLY A 165 -18.78 0.90 -4.71
N TYR A 166 -20.04 0.47 -4.59
CA TYR A 166 -20.70 0.19 -3.31
C TYR A 166 -20.42 -1.21 -2.80
N TYR A 167 -20.23 -2.18 -3.70
CA TYR A 167 -19.96 -3.58 -3.38
C TYR A 167 -18.79 -3.70 -2.40
N TYR A 168 -17.62 -3.15 -2.74
CA TYR A 168 -16.44 -3.21 -1.87
C TYR A 168 -16.67 -2.52 -0.52
N TYR A 169 -17.36 -1.37 -0.52
CA TYR A 169 -17.65 -0.66 0.71
C TYR A 169 -18.56 -1.49 1.64
N LEU A 170 -19.63 -2.08 1.09
CA LEU A 170 -20.56 -2.92 1.84
C LEU A 170 -19.85 -4.16 2.39
N THR A 171 -19.05 -4.85 1.57
CA THR A 171 -18.25 -6.01 1.99
C THR A 171 -17.27 -5.65 3.11
N GLN A 172 -16.55 -4.53 3.00
CA GLN A 172 -15.63 -4.06 4.04
C GLN A 172 -16.35 -3.59 5.32
N SER A 173 -17.63 -3.24 5.23
CA SER A 173 -18.42 -2.76 6.37
C SER A 173 -19.08 -3.90 7.17
N GLU A 174 -18.98 -5.15 6.72
CA GLU A 174 -19.57 -6.31 7.40
C GLU A 174 -19.08 -6.44 8.84
N GLU A 175 -17.77 -6.34 9.07
CA GLU A 175 -17.17 -6.43 10.42
C GLU A 175 -17.67 -5.30 11.31
N LEU A 176 -17.60 -4.05 10.83
CA LEU A 176 -18.11 -2.88 11.56
C LEU A 176 -19.58 -3.05 11.95
N TYR A 177 -20.40 -3.59 11.03
CA TYR A 177 -21.81 -3.83 11.30
C TYR A 177 -22.02 -4.90 12.37
N ASN A 178 -21.42 -6.07 12.18
CA ASN A 178 -21.58 -7.22 13.09
C ASN A 178 -21.06 -6.93 14.50
N GLU A 179 -19.92 -6.25 14.59
CA GLU A 179 -19.26 -6.00 15.87
C GLU A 179 -19.85 -4.81 16.63
N THR A 180 -20.28 -3.77 15.91
CA THR A 180 -20.65 -2.48 16.51
C THR A 180 -22.07 -2.02 16.16
N VAL A 181 -22.40 -1.85 14.87
CA VAL A 181 -23.64 -1.16 14.46
C VAL A 181 -24.90 -1.94 14.84
N SER A 182 -24.89 -3.25 14.63
CA SER A 182 -26.01 -4.15 14.95
C SER A 182 -26.42 -4.10 16.43
N LYS A 183 -25.47 -3.77 17.31
CA LYS A 183 -25.66 -3.72 18.77
C LYS A 183 -26.18 -2.37 19.26
N CYS A 184 -26.32 -1.36 18.40
CA CYS A 184 -26.73 -0.02 18.79
C CYS A 184 -28.12 0.05 19.48
N LYS A 185 -28.96 -0.99 19.38
CA LYS A 185 -30.27 -1.09 20.05
C LYS A 185 -30.24 -1.84 21.39
N THR A 186 -29.34 -2.80 21.55
CA THR A 186 -29.35 -3.75 22.68
C THR A 186 -28.37 -3.36 23.78
N ASP A 187 -27.15 -2.96 23.40
CA ASP A 187 -26.10 -2.54 24.32
C ASP A 187 -25.86 -1.05 24.14
N GLY A 188 -26.43 -0.26 25.05
CA GLY A 188 -26.22 1.16 25.05
C GLY A 188 -24.74 1.54 25.05
N LYS A 189 -24.37 2.40 24.08
CA LYS A 189 -23.56 3.61 24.30
C LYS A 189 -22.04 3.59 24.08
N LYS A 190 -21.48 2.64 23.33
CA LYS A 190 -20.12 2.80 22.79
C LYS A 190 -20.00 4.09 21.94
N TYR A 191 -20.53 3.96 20.73
CA TYR A 191 -20.23 4.82 19.59
C TYR A 191 -21.48 5.11 18.72
N CYS A 192 -22.66 4.69 19.18
CA CYS A 192 -23.89 4.80 18.41
C CYS A 192 -24.54 6.16 18.63
N LEU A 193 -24.74 6.90 17.54
CA LEU A 193 -25.61 8.06 17.52
C LEU A 193 -27.08 7.64 17.37
N ASN A 194 -28.00 8.57 17.60
CA ASN A 194 -29.44 8.34 17.47
C ASN A 194 -29.85 8.23 15.99
N PHE A 195 -29.66 7.04 15.42
CA PHE A 195 -30.23 6.65 14.13
C PHE A 195 -31.27 5.54 14.36
N ASP A 196 -32.55 5.86 14.17
CA ASP A 196 -33.67 4.99 14.54
C ASP A 196 -33.57 3.55 13.99
N GLN A 197 -33.03 3.40 12.77
CA GLN A 197 -32.98 2.11 12.07
C GLN A 197 -31.56 1.60 11.80
N CYS A 198 -30.50 2.32 12.16
CA CYS A 198 -29.15 1.93 11.69
C CYS A 198 -28.70 0.54 12.16
N HIS A 199 -29.18 0.08 13.33
CA HIS A 199 -28.92 -1.27 13.83
C HIS A 199 -29.50 -2.39 12.94
N THR A 200 -30.39 -2.09 11.99
CA THR A 200 -30.96 -3.07 11.04
C THR A 200 -30.30 -3.01 9.66
N TYR A 201 -29.33 -2.12 9.47
CA TYR A 201 -28.67 -1.89 8.19
C TYR A 201 -27.62 -2.96 7.93
N ASP A 202 -28.03 -4.22 7.78
CA ASP A 202 -27.12 -5.31 7.44
C ASP A 202 -26.63 -5.11 6.00
N PRO A 203 -25.31 -4.96 5.76
CA PRO A 203 -24.78 -4.76 4.41
C PRO A 203 -25.12 -5.93 3.47
N LYS A 204 -25.36 -7.15 4.01
CA LYS A 204 -25.79 -8.32 3.22
C LYS A 204 -27.13 -8.10 2.54
N ILE A 205 -28.00 -7.25 3.08
CA ILE A 205 -29.28 -6.91 2.45
C ILE A 205 -29.04 -6.20 1.11
N LEU A 206 -28.14 -5.21 1.09
CA LEU A 206 -27.80 -4.48 -0.13
C LEU A 206 -26.90 -5.29 -1.07
N LEU A 207 -25.98 -6.09 -0.53
CA LEU A 207 -25.15 -7.02 -1.34
C LEU A 207 -26.01 -8.06 -2.07
N ASN A 208 -27.16 -8.45 -1.50
CA ASN A 208 -28.10 -9.37 -2.16
C ASN A 208 -28.90 -8.74 -3.31
N ASN A 209 -28.82 -7.42 -3.51
CA ASN A 209 -29.38 -6.76 -4.68
C ASN A 209 -28.76 -7.35 -5.96
N TYR A 210 -29.59 -7.60 -6.98
CA TYR A 210 -29.12 -8.23 -8.22
C TYR A 210 -27.96 -7.47 -8.87
N LYS A 211 -27.93 -6.13 -8.77
CA LYS A 211 -26.84 -5.29 -9.30
C LYS A 211 -25.51 -5.60 -8.61
N CYS A 212 -25.54 -5.81 -7.30
CA CYS A 212 -24.36 -6.15 -6.51
C CYS A 212 -23.94 -7.61 -6.74
N LYS A 213 -24.90 -8.53 -6.91
CA LYS A 213 -24.60 -9.93 -7.29
C LYS A 213 -23.92 -10.07 -8.64
N LEU A 214 -24.19 -9.17 -9.59
CA LEU A 214 -23.45 -9.13 -10.86
C LEU A 214 -21.97 -8.83 -10.62
N ILE A 215 -21.68 -7.83 -9.78
CA ILE A 215 -20.31 -7.48 -9.40
C ILE A 215 -19.63 -8.62 -8.64
N GLU A 216 -20.33 -9.24 -7.69
CA GLU A 216 -19.82 -10.41 -6.95
C GLU A 216 -19.40 -11.55 -7.89
N ARG A 217 -20.20 -11.86 -8.91
CA ARG A 217 -19.84 -12.89 -9.91
C ARG A 217 -18.59 -12.51 -10.68
N THR A 218 -18.52 -11.27 -11.18
CA THR A 218 -17.34 -10.78 -11.90
C THR A 218 -16.08 -10.83 -11.03
N GLU A 219 -16.17 -10.43 -9.76
CA GLU A 219 -15.05 -10.53 -8.82
C GLU A 219 -14.61 -11.98 -8.57
N ASN A 220 -15.56 -12.92 -8.47
CA ASN A 220 -15.26 -14.33 -8.28
C ASN A 220 -14.62 -14.95 -9.53
N GLU A 221 -15.11 -14.62 -10.72
CA GLU A 221 -14.53 -15.03 -12.00
C GLU A 221 -13.10 -14.48 -12.16
N ASP A 222 -12.90 -13.20 -11.85
CA ASP A 222 -11.57 -12.56 -11.88
C ASP A 222 -10.62 -13.19 -10.86
N ALA A 223 -11.11 -13.53 -9.66
CA ALA A 223 -10.32 -14.23 -8.65
C ALA A 223 -9.94 -15.64 -9.09
N GLU A 224 -10.85 -16.40 -9.70
CA GLU A 224 -10.58 -17.72 -10.24
C GLU A 224 -9.56 -17.65 -11.39
N LEU A 225 -9.69 -16.67 -12.28
CA LEU A 225 -8.73 -16.42 -13.36
C LEU A 225 -7.35 -16.04 -12.80
N ALA A 226 -7.29 -15.18 -11.78
CA ALA A 226 -6.04 -14.82 -11.13
C ALA A 226 -5.37 -16.03 -10.48
N GLN A 227 -6.13 -16.88 -9.80
CA GLN A 227 -5.62 -18.11 -9.20
C GLN A 227 -5.09 -19.08 -10.26
N LYS A 228 -5.80 -19.23 -11.38
CA LYS A 228 -5.32 -20.03 -12.53
C LYS A 228 -4.05 -19.44 -13.14
N ALA A 229 -3.96 -18.11 -13.25
CA ALA A 229 -2.80 -17.40 -13.78
C ALA A 229 -1.57 -17.50 -12.87
N GLU A 230 -1.74 -17.55 -11.55
CA GLU A 230 -0.63 -17.77 -10.60
C GLU A 230 0.03 -19.15 -10.75
N HIS A 231 -0.72 -20.13 -11.25
CA HIS A 231 -0.20 -21.46 -11.62
C HIS A 231 0.41 -21.50 -13.03
N LEU A 232 0.36 -20.40 -13.79
CA LEU A 232 0.98 -20.28 -15.10
C LEU A 232 2.32 -19.54 -14.97
N ILE A 233 3.42 -20.21 -15.34
CA ILE A 233 4.72 -19.56 -15.44
C ILE A 233 4.69 -18.65 -16.68
N MET A 234 4.67 -17.34 -16.46
CA MET A 234 4.75 -16.37 -17.54
C MET A 234 6.12 -16.51 -18.23
N CYS A 235 6.12 -16.87 -19.51
CA CYS A 235 7.36 -17.01 -20.28
C CYS A 235 7.96 -15.63 -20.56
N PRO A 236 9.29 -15.46 -20.45
CA PRO A 236 9.95 -14.22 -20.83
C PRO A 236 9.77 -13.98 -22.35
N LEU A 237 9.69 -12.70 -22.74
CA LEU A 237 9.41 -12.28 -24.13
C LEU A 237 10.41 -12.81 -25.19
N ASP A 238 11.57 -13.33 -24.77
CA ASP A 238 12.66 -13.78 -25.65
C ASP A 238 12.76 -15.31 -25.80
N TYR A 239 11.80 -16.09 -25.29
CA TYR A 239 11.83 -17.56 -25.40
C TYR A 239 10.51 -18.14 -25.92
N ASP A 240 10.60 -19.15 -26.77
CA ASP A 240 9.45 -19.92 -27.24
C ASP A 240 8.83 -20.72 -26.10
N CYS A 241 7.51 -20.60 -25.91
CA CYS A 241 6.77 -21.33 -24.90
C CYS A 241 6.74 -22.84 -25.24
N VAL A 242 7.27 -23.66 -24.35
CA VAL A 242 7.22 -25.12 -24.49
C VAL A 242 6.37 -25.73 -23.36
N PRO A 243 5.47 -26.68 -23.65
CA PRO A 243 4.71 -27.38 -22.62
C PRO A 243 5.59 -27.99 -21.52
N ASP A 244 5.14 -27.95 -20.26
CA ASP A 244 5.89 -28.39 -19.07
C ASP A 244 6.47 -29.81 -19.18
N TYR A 245 5.78 -30.72 -19.87
CA TYR A 245 6.25 -32.09 -20.08
C TYR A 245 7.52 -32.17 -20.94
N ILE A 246 7.74 -31.22 -21.86
CA ILE A 246 8.96 -31.16 -22.67
C ILE A 246 10.12 -30.57 -21.85
N SER A 247 9.84 -29.61 -20.95
CA SER A 247 10.86 -29.08 -20.04
C SER A 247 11.42 -30.19 -19.14
N LYS A 248 10.54 -31.04 -18.58
CA LYS A 248 10.89 -32.19 -17.74
C LYS A 248 11.60 -33.33 -18.49
N MET A 249 11.51 -33.34 -19.82
CA MET A 249 12.20 -34.31 -20.67
C MET A 249 13.65 -33.89 -20.96
N SER A 250 14.01 -32.62 -20.75
CA SER A 250 15.39 -32.15 -20.85
C SER A 250 16.21 -32.58 -19.64
N ILE A 251 17.33 -33.28 -19.87
CA ILE A 251 18.26 -33.69 -18.81
C ILE A 251 19.16 -32.50 -18.50
N THR A 252 19.00 -31.89 -17.32
CA THR A 252 19.85 -30.79 -16.86
C THR A 252 20.89 -31.30 -15.85
N PHE A 253 21.96 -30.54 -15.60
CA PHE A 253 23.05 -30.93 -14.69
C PHE A 253 22.61 -31.23 -13.24
N SER A 254 21.41 -30.80 -12.84
CA SER A 254 20.83 -31.04 -11.51
C SER A 254 20.04 -32.36 -11.41
N ASP A 255 19.91 -33.09 -12.52
CA ASP A 255 19.12 -34.31 -12.57
C ASP A 255 19.91 -35.52 -12.03
N TYR A 256 19.33 -36.28 -11.10
CA TYR A 256 19.95 -37.49 -10.52
C TYR A 256 20.28 -38.56 -11.59
N ARG A 257 19.59 -38.51 -12.74
CA ARG A 257 19.89 -39.35 -13.92
C ARG A 257 21.28 -39.05 -14.50
N PHE A 258 21.75 -37.80 -14.41
CA PHE A 258 23.08 -37.39 -14.87
C PHE A 258 24.20 -38.02 -14.01
N ILE A 259 24.00 -38.10 -12.69
CA ILE A 259 24.94 -38.77 -11.76
C ILE A 259 25.10 -40.25 -12.13
N SER A 260 23.99 -40.92 -12.47
CA SER A 260 24.01 -42.33 -12.89
C SER A 260 24.76 -42.53 -14.21
N LEU A 261 24.61 -41.62 -15.17
CA LEU A 261 25.34 -41.64 -16.45
C LEU A 261 26.85 -41.38 -16.27
N MET A 262 27.22 -40.46 -15.37
CA MET A 262 28.63 -40.23 -15.01
C MET A 262 29.25 -41.46 -14.36
N ALA A 263 28.54 -42.12 -13.44
CA ALA A 263 29.03 -43.34 -12.82
C ALA A 263 29.24 -44.45 -13.87
N LEU A 264 28.25 -44.70 -14.75
CA LEU A 264 28.34 -45.73 -15.78
C LEU A 264 29.47 -45.48 -16.78
N SER A 265 29.71 -44.23 -17.16
CA SER A 265 30.82 -43.88 -18.06
C SER A 265 32.18 -44.12 -17.42
N LEU A 266 32.36 -43.78 -16.13
CA LEU A 266 33.59 -44.11 -15.38
C LEU A 266 33.80 -45.62 -15.27
N TRP A 267 32.73 -46.40 -15.00
CA TRP A 267 32.80 -47.86 -14.99
C TRP A 267 33.19 -48.44 -16.35
N ALA A 268 32.65 -47.90 -17.44
CA ALA A 268 32.99 -48.32 -18.80
C ALA A 268 34.47 -48.06 -19.13
N ILE A 269 35.02 -46.93 -18.70
CA ILE A 269 36.45 -46.60 -18.88
C ILE A 269 37.33 -47.56 -18.08
N ILE A 270 37.01 -47.81 -16.81
CA ILE A 270 37.77 -48.74 -15.95
C ILE A 270 37.77 -50.15 -16.54
N LEU A 271 36.62 -50.64 -16.97
CA LEU A 271 36.50 -51.95 -17.62
C LEU A 271 37.32 -51.99 -18.91
N SER A 272 37.23 -50.96 -19.74
CA SER A 272 38.03 -50.87 -20.97
C SER A 272 39.53 -50.90 -20.69
N CYS A 273 40.01 -50.15 -19.68
CA CYS A 273 41.41 -50.18 -19.25
C CYS A 273 41.82 -51.56 -18.72
N PHE A 274 40.95 -52.25 -17.97
CA PHE A 274 41.22 -53.61 -17.49
C PHE A 274 41.34 -54.62 -18.64
N PHE A 275 40.45 -54.54 -19.62
CA PHE A 275 40.52 -55.36 -20.83
C PHE A 275 41.81 -55.07 -21.62
N LEU A 276 42.17 -53.80 -21.83
CA LEU A 276 43.43 -53.43 -22.49
C LEU A 276 44.65 -53.91 -21.71
N TYR A 277 44.67 -53.81 -20.38
CA TYR A 277 45.76 -54.32 -19.55
C TYR A 277 45.93 -55.85 -19.66
N LYS A 278 44.82 -56.60 -19.69
CA LYS A 278 44.84 -58.07 -19.73
C LYS A 278 45.17 -58.64 -21.11
N PHE A 279 44.74 -57.98 -22.18
CA PHE A 279 44.82 -58.53 -23.55
C PHE A 279 45.88 -57.87 -24.45
N THR A 280 46.54 -56.79 -23.99
CA THR A 280 47.66 -56.16 -24.71
C THR A 280 48.98 -56.50 -24.00
N PRO A 281 50.06 -56.96 -24.66
CA PRO A 281 51.28 -57.44 -24.00
C PRO A 281 52.19 -56.29 -23.50
N PHE A 282 51.62 -55.27 -22.86
CA PHE A 282 52.34 -54.09 -22.35
C PHE A 282 52.96 -54.29 -20.96
N GLY A 283 52.71 -55.42 -20.29
CA GLY A 283 53.33 -55.74 -18.98
C GLY A 283 54.86 -55.82 -19.02
N SER A 284 55.43 -56.30 -20.13
CA SER A 284 56.89 -56.33 -20.34
C SER A 284 57.47 -54.93 -20.65
N PHE A 285 56.70 -54.08 -21.35
CA PHE A 285 57.14 -52.74 -21.77
C PHE A 285 57.19 -51.74 -20.62
N LEU A 286 56.21 -51.76 -19.71
CA LEU A 286 56.17 -50.88 -18.53
C LEU A 286 57.28 -51.23 -17.50
N ASN A 287 57.58 -52.52 -17.31
CA ASN A 287 58.67 -52.94 -16.43
C ASN A 287 60.05 -52.55 -17.02
N ASN A 288 60.17 -52.55 -18.35
CA ASN A 288 61.38 -52.06 -19.04
C ASN A 288 61.57 -50.55 -18.90
N ILE A 289 60.49 -49.75 -18.89
CA ILE A 289 60.58 -48.29 -18.69
C ILE A 289 60.96 -47.95 -17.25
N LEU A 290 60.42 -48.66 -16.26
CA LEU A 290 60.75 -48.46 -14.84
C LEU A 290 62.19 -48.92 -14.50
N ASN A 291 62.66 -50.04 -15.07
CA ASN A 291 64.03 -50.53 -14.85
C ASN A 291 65.11 -49.76 -15.64
N ARG A 292 64.75 -49.07 -16.73
CA ARG A 292 65.70 -48.25 -17.53
C ARG A 292 66.11 -46.94 -16.85
N LYS A 293 65.48 -46.56 -15.72
CA LYS A 293 65.83 -45.37 -14.93
C LYS A 293 66.95 -45.59 -13.89
N ASN A 294 67.39 -46.84 -13.67
CA ASN A 294 68.49 -47.17 -12.75
C ASN A 294 69.90 -47.23 -13.39
N SER A 295 70.03 -46.90 -14.68
CA SER A 295 71.32 -46.92 -15.40
C SER A 295 71.81 -45.53 -15.90
N PHE A 296 71.14 -44.43 -15.53
CA PHE A 296 71.50 -43.07 -15.94
C PHE A 296 71.92 -42.20 -14.74
N LYS A 297 72.78 -42.75 -13.87
CA LYS A 297 73.45 -41.99 -12.81
C LYS A 297 74.92 -42.40 -12.71
N LYS A 298 75.71 -42.03 -13.72
CA LYS A 298 77.15 -41.73 -13.64
C LYS A 298 77.70 -41.38 -15.02
N ASN A 299 78.45 -40.28 -15.08
CA ASN A 299 79.27 -39.69 -16.15
C ASN A 299 78.78 -38.26 -16.47
N ILE A 300 79.24 -37.22 -15.74
CA ILE A 300 80.53 -36.48 -15.87
C ILE A 300 80.43 -35.57 -17.11
N HIS A 301 80.15 -34.27 -16.96
CA HIS A 301 81.05 -33.11 -16.70
C HIS A 301 81.49 -32.42 -18.00
N GLU A 302 81.62 -31.08 -17.95
CA GLU A 302 82.26 -30.16 -18.94
C GLU A 302 81.49 -30.01 -20.27
N GLU A 303 81.39 -28.87 -20.97
CA GLU A 303 81.94 -27.51 -21.02
C GLU A 303 81.01 -26.75 -22.02
N GLU A 304 80.52 -25.53 -21.75
CA GLU A 304 81.04 -24.24 -22.23
C GLU A 304 80.45 -23.73 -23.59
N PHE A 305 80.37 -22.39 -23.69
CA PHE A 305 80.06 -21.47 -24.81
C PHE A 305 78.57 -21.15 -25.14
N LEU A 306 78.03 -19.97 -24.76
CA LEU A 306 78.18 -18.58 -25.28
C LEU A 306 77.57 -18.35 -26.68
N GLU A 307 76.60 -17.42 -26.77
CA GLU A 307 76.51 -16.29 -27.73
C GLU A 307 75.15 -15.56 -27.56
N THR A 308 75.15 -14.31 -27.03
CA THR A 308 74.91 -13.01 -27.73
C THR A 308 73.45 -12.75 -28.13
N LEU A 309 72.91 -11.52 -28.20
CA LEU A 309 73.10 -10.21 -27.57
C LEU A 309 71.82 -9.41 -27.93
N ASP A 310 71.56 -8.31 -27.23
CA ASP A 310 70.54 -7.28 -27.45
C ASP A 310 70.25 -6.84 -28.90
N SER A 311 69.04 -6.31 -29.13
CA SER A 311 68.90 -4.95 -29.69
C SER A 311 67.45 -4.43 -29.62
N ASP A 312 67.34 -3.26 -28.99
CA ASP A 312 66.28 -2.28 -29.10
C ASP A 312 66.06 -1.80 -30.56
N ILE A 313 64.93 -1.10 -30.81
CA ILE A 313 64.85 0.27 -31.39
C ILE A 313 63.45 0.57 -32.00
N GLU A 314 62.80 1.55 -31.37
CA GLU A 314 62.11 2.77 -31.88
C GLU A 314 61.29 2.77 -33.20
N ASP A 315 60.00 3.15 -33.03
CA ASP A 315 59.40 4.44 -33.45
C ASP A 315 59.36 4.84 -34.94
N SER A 316 58.14 4.92 -35.52
CA SER A 316 57.70 6.15 -36.23
C SER A 316 56.21 6.14 -36.64
N PRO A 317 55.59 7.33 -36.85
CA PRO A 317 54.13 7.51 -36.82
C PRO A 317 53.50 8.11 -38.11
N ILE A 318 52.15 8.13 -38.13
CA ILE A 318 51.21 9.04 -38.84
C ILE A 318 51.04 8.91 -40.38
N ASN A 319 49.79 8.68 -40.82
CA ASN A 319 49.14 9.67 -41.70
C ASN A 319 47.60 9.68 -41.64
N PHE A 320 47.08 10.91 -41.55
CA PHE A 320 45.69 11.34 -41.47
C PHE A 320 45.03 11.37 -42.86
N ASN A 321 43.71 11.10 -42.92
CA ASN A 321 42.80 11.96 -43.71
C ASN A 321 41.31 11.77 -43.35
N ASN A 322 40.81 12.75 -42.60
CA ASN A 322 39.52 13.46 -42.70
C ASN A 322 38.29 12.75 -43.33
N ARG A 323 37.22 12.64 -42.54
CA ARG A 323 36.07 13.58 -42.61
C ARG A 323 35.16 13.47 -41.37
N GLU A 324 34.98 14.62 -40.70
CA GLU A 324 33.92 14.97 -39.75
C GLU A 324 32.51 14.68 -40.38
N TYR A 325 31.41 14.45 -39.65
CA TYR A 325 30.82 15.35 -38.64
C TYR A 325 29.79 14.68 -37.70
N ARG A 326 29.96 14.98 -36.40
CA ARG A 326 29.00 15.55 -35.39
C ARG A 326 27.72 14.77 -35.07
N ILE A 327 27.62 14.12 -33.90
CA ILE A 327 27.33 14.64 -32.53
C ILE A 327 25.91 15.24 -32.41
N THR A 328 25.22 14.87 -31.33
CA THR A 328 24.35 15.66 -30.41
C THR A 328 23.02 14.91 -30.11
N TYR A 329 22.45 14.82 -28.90
CA TYR A 329 22.86 15.05 -27.50
C TYR A 329 21.92 14.23 -26.59
N ASN A 330 22.42 13.86 -25.41
CA ASN A 330 21.64 13.43 -24.24
C ASN A 330 20.62 14.49 -23.78
N HIS A 331 19.58 14.07 -23.06
CA HIS A 331 19.45 14.45 -21.64
C HIS A 331 18.42 13.56 -20.90
N ASP A 332 18.89 13.10 -19.74
CA ASP A 332 18.21 12.62 -18.51
C ASP A 332 17.30 11.39 -18.53
#